data_AF-A0A1C6JEI2-F1
#
_entry.id   AF-A0A1C6JEI2-F1
#
_cell.length_a   1.000
_cell.length_b   1.000
_cell.length_c   1.000
_cell.angle_alpha   90.00
_cell.angle_beta   90.00
_cell.angle_gamma   90.00
#
_symmetry.space_group_name_H-M   'P 1'
#
loop_
_entity.id
_entity.type
_entity.pdbx_description
1 polymer ?
#
loop_
_entity_poly.entity_id
_entity_poly.type
_entity_poly.pdbx_seq_one_letter_code
_entity_poly.pdbx_strand_id
1 'polypeptide(L)'
;MPEKKKVIRISLLTFAVLAIAAIIVITVLAIENKEKSERRKNASEQNNVISDVGEAVDLMTFFKDCSMNVDDNIYKKYKNISEEIFDNIFEETLSSSSLGNLAVINSYFNLGKEEYIKDLFDKFYYEEYDGLKVHIGDDEVPEFYMYMFTLVSLKNSGIDLSEYNFDKKLADEFNKKIEKSGMNSDLNDIFWYFSYTDNINMIKYQKARDYFLKSYEIDEKKENPDYFSSVCTINYYRQLFDNDDSLKNKVNELYMSLNSDESFGFKGELGDLSAITQTLKESGIKEINKNKYLSDNADKWLEKVYNNAAEKSTDWLKEV
;
A
#
# COMPACT_ATOMS: atom_id res chain seq x y z
N MET A 1 17.56 18.82 -72.14
CA MET A 1 17.69 19.59 -70.87
C MET A 1 16.39 19.78 -70.06
N PRO A 2 15.19 20.01 -70.63
CA PRO A 2 13.99 20.33 -69.83
C PRO A 2 13.59 19.25 -68.81
N GLU A 3 13.63 17.98 -69.20
CA GLU A 3 13.15 16.86 -68.38
C GLU A 3 13.94 16.68 -67.09
N LYS A 4 15.28 16.79 -67.12
CA LYS A 4 16.12 16.72 -65.91
C LYS A 4 15.70 17.76 -64.86
N LYS A 5 15.35 19.00 -65.27
CA LYS A 5 14.83 20.03 -64.35
C LYS A 5 13.44 19.66 -63.79
N LYS A 6 12.60 18.98 -64.58
CA LYS A 6 11.26 18.52 -64.15
C LYS A 6 11.36 17.37 -63.14
N VAL A 7 12.23 16.39 -63.39
CA VAL A 7 12.52 15.29 -62.45
C VAL A 7 13.09 15.83 -61.14
N ILE A 8 14.11 16.70 -61.19
CA ILE A 8 14.70 17.31 -59.98
C ILE A 8 13.64 18.07 -59.15
N ARG A 9 12.74 18.83 -59.80
CA ARG A 9 11.63 19.52 -59.10
C ARG A 9 10.65 18.54 -58.45
N ILE A 10 10.29 17.45 -59.13
CA ILE A 10 9.39 16.43 -58.56
C ILE A 10 10.06 15.76 -57.36
N SER A 11 11.33 15.34 -57.48
CA SER A 11 12.08 14.77 -56.35
C SER A 11 12.17 15.74 -55.16
N LEU A 12 12.49 17.01 -55.38
CA LEU A 12 12.53 18.03 -54.32
C LEU A 12 11.17 18.24 -53.65
N LEU A 13 10.07 18.24 -54.41
CA LEU A 13 8.71 18.30 -53.88
C LEU A 13 8.37 17.05 -53.06
N THR A 14 8.74 15.86 -53.53
CA THR A 14 8.54 14.60 -52.79
C THR A 14 9.33 14.59 -51.48
N PHE A 15 10.60 15.01 -51.49
CA PHE A 15 11.41 15.14 -50.27
C PHE A 15 10.84 16.19 -49.30
N ALA A 16 10.33 17.32 -49.81
CA ALA A 16 9.69 18.34 -48.96
C ALA A 16 8.40 17.82 -48.30
N VAL A 17 7.55 17.09 -49.04
CA VAL A 17 6.33 16.47 -48.49
C VAL A 17 6.67 15.40 -47.44
N LEU A 18 7.67 14.55 -47.71
CA LEU A 18 8.14 13.54 -46.74
C LEU A 18 8.74 14.19 -45.49
N ALA A 19 9.49 15.28 -45.62
CA ALA A 19 10.04 16.02 -44.49
C ALA A 19 8.94 16.66 -43.64
N ILE A 20 7.92 17.27 -44.26
CA ILE A 20 6.77 17.84 -43.54
C ILE A 20 5.99 16.73 -42.80
N ALA A 21 5.72 15.60 -43.45
CA ALA A 21 5.05 14.46 -42.83
C ALA A 21 5.86 13.91 -41.63
N ALA A 22 7.18 13.78 -41.77
CA ALA A 22 8.05 13.34 -40.68
C ALA A 22 8.06 14.32 -39.50
N ILE A 23 8.09 15.64 -39.77
CA ILE A 23 7.99 16.67 -38.71
C ILE A 23 6.65 16.55 -37.97
N ILE A 24 5.52 16.43 -38.68
CA ILE A 24 4.19 16.27 -38.06
C ILE A 24 4.15 15.03 -37.16
N VAL A 25 4.64 13.88 -37.63
CA VAL A 25 4.68 12.64 -36.83
C VAL A 25 5.56 12.81 -35.59
N ILE A 26 6.74 13.42 -35.71
CA ILE A 26 7.62 13.68 -34.56
C ILE A 26 6.96 14.64 -33.56
N THR A 27 6.26 15.67 -34.03
CA THR A 27 5.55 16.62 -33.15
C THR A 27 4.38 15.95 -32.41
N VAL A 28 3.57 15.13 -33.09
CA VAL A 28 2.48 14.38 -32.45
C VAL A 28 3.03 13.42 -31.39
N LEU A 29 4.05 12.62 -31.73
CA LEU A 29 4.69 11.71 -30.77
C LEU A 29 5.34 12.46 -29.59
N ALA A 30 5.86 13.66 -29.79
CA ALA A 30 6.40 14.49 -28.69
C ALA A 30 5.30 15.01 -27.75
N ILE A 31 4.13 15.39 -28.29
CA ILE A 31 2.96 15.80 -27.51
C ILE A 31 2.40 14.61 -26.72
N GLU A 32 2.14 13.47 -27.38
CA GLU A 32 1.64 12.24 -26.74
C GLU A 32 2.58 11.77 -25.61
N ASN A 33 3.90 11.78 -25.83
CA ASN A 33 4.85 11.42 -24.78
C ASN A 33 4.87 12.42 -23.62
N LYS A 34 4.70 13.72 -23.87
CA LYS A 34 4.60 14.74 -22.81
C LYS A 34 3.34 14.52 -21.97
N GLU A 35 2.18 14.44 -22.61
CA GLU A 35 0.89 14.19 -21.94
C GLU A 35 0.86 12.85 -21.18
N LYS A 36 1.54 11.82 -21.69
CA LYS A 36 1.69 10.54 -21.00
C LYS A 36 2.63 10.65 -19.79
N SER A 37 3.69 11.45 -19.90
CA SER A 37 4.62 11.70 -18.78
C SER A 37 3.96 12.52 -17.67
N GLU A 38 3.16 13.53 -18.02
CA GLU A 38 2.44 14.38 -17.05
C GLU A 38 1.35 13.57 -16.34
N ARG A 39 0.50 12.83 -17.07
CA ARG A 39 -0.47 11.90 -16.46
C ARG A 39 0.17 10.87 -15.52
N ARG A 40 1.33 10.32 -15.87
CA ARG A 40 2.08 9.38 -15.00
C ARG A 40 2.67 10.04 -13.76
N LYS A 41 3.11 11.30 -13.85
CA LYS A 41 3.54 12.09 -12.68
C LYS A 41 2.37 12.27 -11.71
N ASN A 42 1.24 12.75 -12.21
CA ASN A 42 0.04 13.03 -11.41
C ASN A 42 -0.53 11.73 -10.79
N ALA A 43 -0.53 10.63 -11.55
CA ALA A 43 -0.89 9.31 -11.05
C ALA A 43 -0.02 8.87 -9.85
N SER A 44 1.30 9.02 -9.98
CA SER A 44 2.25 8.72 -8.90
C SER A 44 2.00 9.62 -7.69
N GLU A 45 1.84 10.92 -7.89
CA GLU A 45 1.62 11.90 -6.81
C GLU A 45 0.29 11.71 -6.09
N GLN A 46 -0.81 11.44 -6.80
CA GLN A 46 -2.11 11.08 -6.21
C GLN A 46 -1.99 9.83 -5.33
N ASN A 47 -1.48 8.72 -5.87
CA ASN A 47 -1.39 7.47 -5.13
C ASN A 47 -0.44 7.58 -3.92
N ASN A 48 0.66 8.34 -4.04
CA ASN A 48 1.54 8.63 -2.91
C ASN A 48 0.84 9.44 -1.81
N VAL A 49 0.05 10.46 -2.16
CA VAL A 49 -0.73 11.25 -1.20
C VAL A 49 -1.80 10.39 -0.50
N ILE A 50 -2.51 9.55 -1.27
CA ILE A 50 -3.49 8.62 -0.71
C ILE A 50 -2.83 7.61 0.23
N SER A 51 -1.60 7.16 -0.07
CA SER A 51 -0.84 6.27 0.82
C SER A 51 -0.35 7.00 2.08
N ASP A 52 0.31 8.16 1.98
CA ASP A 52 0.74 8.96 3.14
C ASP A 52 -0.44 9.22 4.11
N VAL A 53 -1.62 9.56 3.57
CA VAL A 53 -2.84 9.79 4.36
C VAL A 53 -3.41 8.48 4.91
N GLY A 54 -3.47 7.41 4.12
CA GLY A 54 -3.98 6.11 4.54
C GLY A 54 -3.16 5.48 5.68
N GLU A 55 -1.83 5.52 5.58
CA GLU A 55 -0.92 5.02 6.61
C GLU A 55 -1.05 5.79 7.93
N ALA A 56 -1.17 7.12 7.84
CA ALA A 56 -1.40 7.96 9.01
C ALA A 56 -2.75 7.67 9.67
N VAL A 57 -3.82 7.51 8.88
CA VAL A 57 -5.15 7.13 9.40
C VAL A 57 -5.14 5.74 10.02
N ASP A 58 -4.40 4.79 9.45
CA ASP A 58 -4.27 3.45 10.03
C ASP A 58 -3.57 3.49 11.40
N LEU A 59 -2.52 4.31 11.54
CA LEU A 59 -1.86 4.57 12.82
C LEU A 59 -2.80 5.26 13.82
N MET A 60 -3.56 6.26 13.37
CA MET A 60 -4.55 6.98 14.20
C MET A 60 -5.69 6.06 14.66
N THR A 61 -6.11 5.11 13.83
CA THR A 61 -7.08 4.05 14.16
C THR A 61 -6.52 3.15 15.26
N PHE A 62 -5.30 2.66 15.05
CA PHE A 62 -4.61 1.83 16.01
C PHE A 62 -4.37 2.53 17.38
N PHE A 63 -4.00 3.81 17.37
CA PHE A 63 -3.85 4.61 18.59
C PHE A 63 -5.18 4.75 19.34
N LYS A 64 -6.28 5.03 18.64
CA LYS A 64 -7.63 5.09 19.21
C LYS A 64 -8.01 3.78 19.91
N ASP A 65 -7.73 2.63 19.29
CA ASP A 65 -7.98 1.31 19.88
C ASP A 65 -7.12 1.06 21.13
N CYS A 66 -5.89 1.58 21.16
CA CYS A 66 -4.97 1.52 22.31
C CYS A 66 -5.19 2.63 23.37
N SER A 67 -6.28 3.41 23.26
CA SER A 67 -6.56 4.56 24.14
C SER A 67 -5.45 5.62 24.16
N MET A 68 -4.76 5.80 23.03
CA MET A 68 -3.87 6.93 22.77
C MET A 68 -4.64 7.97 21.95
N ASN A 69 -4.72 9.20 22.45
CA ASN A 69 -5.38 10.29 21.75
C ASN A 69 -4.37 11.03 20.86
N VAL A 70 -4.78 11.33 19.64
CA VAL A 70 -4.07 12.20 18.68
C VAL A 70 -4.59 13.62 18.82
N ASP A 71 -3.76 14.64 18.60
CA ASP A 71 -4.18 16.04 18.72
C ASP A 71 -5.36 16.39 17.79
N ASP A 72 -6.35 17.11 18.32
CA ASP A 72 -7.58 17.52 17.60
C ASP A 72 -7.29 18.30 16.30
N ASN A 73 -6.17 19.01 16.21
CA ASN A 73 -5.80 19.77 15.02
C ASN A 73 -5.17 18.87 13.96
N ILE A 74 -4.41 17.85 14.36
CA ILE A 74 -3.90 16.80 13.47
C ILE A 74 -5.07 15.98 12.92
N TYR A 75 -6.04 15.61 13.76
CA TYR A 75 -7.27 14.96 13.31
C TYR A 75 -8.02 15.79 12.26
N LYS A 76 -8.20 17.10 12.49
CA LYS A 76 -8.84 18.00 11.52
C LYS A 76 -8.05 18.14 10.22
N LYS A 77 -6.72 18.25 10.28
CA LYS A 77 -5.84 18.29 9.11
C LYS A 77 -6.04 17.06 8.22
N TYR A 78 -5.93 15.86 8.80
CA TYR A 78 -6.13 14.62 8.05
C TYR A 78 -7.56 14.45 7.55
N LYS A 79 -8.57 14.88 8.32
CA LYS A 79 -9.95 14.88 7.84
C LYS A 79 -10.13 15.78 6.61
N ASN A 80 -9.64 17.02 6.65
CA ASN A 80 -9.81 17.98 5.55
C ASN A 80 -9.14 17.49 4.26
N ILE A 81 -7.88 17.04 4.32
CA ILE A 81 -7.19 16.52 3.12
C ILE A 81 -7.85 15.23 2.61
N SER A 82 -8.48 14.43 3.48
CA SER A 82 -9.27 13.26 3.06
C SER A 82 -10.53 13.65 2.30
N GLU A 83 -11.25 14.68 2.76
CA GLU A 83 -12.40 15.25 2.04
C GLU A 83 -11.96 15.81 0.67
N GLU A 84 -10.85 16.55 0.60
CA GLU A 84 -10.27 17.06 -0.65
C GLU A 84 -9.86 15.94 -1.62
N ILE A 85 -9.26 14.85 -1.12
CA ILE A 85 -8.93 13.66 -1.93
C ILE A 85 -10.20 13.08 -2.56
N PHE A 86 -11.24 12.82 -1.76
CA PHE A 86 -12.47 12.20 -2.27
C PHE A 86 -13.26 13.05 -3.27
N ASP A 87 -13.05 14.36 -3.29
CA ASP A 87 -13.71 15.26 -4.23
C ASP A 87 -12.92 15.47 -5.54
N ASN A 88 -11.65 15.02 -5.62
CA ASN A 88 -10.74 15.30 -6.74
C ASN A 88 -10.02 14.07 -7.34
N ILE A 89 -10.29 12.83 -6.88
CA ILE A 89 -9.64 11.61 -7.41
C ILE A 89 -9.78 11.47 -8.94
N PHE A 90 -8.64 11.30 -9.59
CA PHE A 90 -8.53 10.73 -10.92
C PHE A 90 -8.68 9.21 -10.83
N GLU A 91 -9.89 8.70 -11.07
CA GLU A 91 -10.22 7.27 -10.98
C GLU A 91 -9.35 6.40 -11.90
N GLU A 92 -9.06 6.89 -13.12
CA GLU A 92 -8.30 6.19 -14.17
C GLU A 92 -6.86 5.84 -13.76
N THR A 93 -6.33 6.52 -12.74
CA THR A 93 -4.93 6.40 -12.31
C THR A 93 -4.77 5.84 -10.89
N LEU A 94 -5.86 5.50 -10.21
CA LEU A 94 -5.84 4.99 -8.84
C LEU A 94 -5.21 3.58 -8.81
N SER A 95 -4.33 3.30 -7.84
CA SER A 95 -3.77 1.95 -7.62
C SER A 95 -4.68 1.11 -6.72
N SER A 96 -4.51 -0.22 -6.76
CA SER A 96 -5.24 -1.14 -5.86
C SER A 96 -4.99 -0.83 -4.39
N SER A 97 -3.73 -0.63 -3.99
CA SER A 97 -3.36 -0.22 -2.63
C SER A 97 -3.98 1.13 -2.23
N SER A 98 -4.05 2.09 -3.15
CA SER A 98 -4.68 3.39 -2.88
C SER A 98 -6.19 3.23 -2.66
N LEU A 99 -6.88 2.33 -3.38
CA LEU A 99 -8.27 1.98 -3.08
C LEU A 99 -8.43 1.37 -1.67
N GLY A 100 -7.49 0.51 -1.24
CA GLY A 100 -7.44 0.00 0.13
C GLY A 100 -7.30 1.11 1.17
N ASN A 101 -6.39 2.06 0.92
CA ASN A 101 -6.21 3.25 1.77
C ASN A 101 -7.46 4.13 1.83
N LEU A 102 -8.14 4.37 0.70
CA LEU A 102 -9.42 5.11 0.66
C LEU A 102 -10.51 4.47 1.52
N ALA A 103 -10.58 3.13 1.57
CA ALA A 103 -11.50 2.42 2.46
C ALA A 103 -11.25 2.76 3.94
N VAL A 104 -9.99 2.65 4.37
CA VAL A 104 -9.54 2.97 5.75
C VAL A 104 -9.84 4.43 6.09
N ILE A 105 -9.50 5.35 5.18
CA ILE A 105 -9.76 6.80 5.31
C ILE A 105 -11.26 7.08 5.49
N ASN A 106 -12.11 6.53 4.61
CA ASN A 106 -13.55 6.72 4.69
C ASN A 106 -14.14 6.18 5.99
N SER A 107 -13.75 4.97 6.40
CA SER A 107 -14.24 4.33 7.63
C SER A 107 -13.85 5.13 8.87
N TYR A 108 -12.58 5.56 8.98
CA TYR A 108 -12.11 6.28 10.17
C TYR A 108 -12.78 7.64 10.36
N PHE A 109 -12.92 8.42 9.27
CA PHE A 109 -13.54 9.75 9.31
C PHE A 109 -15.06 9.75 9.11
N ASN A 110 -15.66 8.58 8.81
CA ASN A 110 -17.08 8.40 8.48
C ASN A 110 -17.52 9.37 7.37
N LEU A 111 -16.89 9.27 6.20
CA LEU A 111 -17.12 10.20 5.08
C LEU A 111 -18.35 9.86 4.23
N GLY A 112 -18.95 8.67 4.40
CA GLY A 112 -20.18 8.27 3.70
C GLY A 112 -19.94 7.95 2.22
N LYS A 113 -18.74 7.47 1.88
CA LYS A 113 -18.30 7.15 0.51
C LYS A 113 -18.26 5.63 0.26
N GLU A 114 -18.94 4.81 1.06
CA GLU A 114 -18.90 3.34 1.00
C GLU A 114 -19.37 2.81 -0.37
N GLU A 115 -20.50 3.31 -0.87
CA GLU A 115 -21.01 2.96 -2.21
C GLU A 115 -20.05 3.42 -3.31
N TYR A 116 -19.44 4.61 -3.17
CA TYR A 116 -18.46 5.11 -4.14
C TYR A 116 -17.17 4.27 -4.18
N ILE A 117 -16.66 3.85 -3.02
CA ILE A 117 -15.50 2.96 -2.90
C ILE A 117 -15.81 1.57 -3.48
N LYS A 118 -17.04 1.08 -3.30
CA LYS A 118 -17.49 -0.15 -3.95
C LYS A 118 -17.58 0.02 -5.47
N ASP A 119 -18.19 1.09 -5.97
CA ASP A 119 -18.24 1.39 -7.42
C ASP A 119 -16.82 1.50 -8.01
N LEU A 120 -15.85 2.07 -7.29
CA LEU A 120 -14.45 2.05 -7.68
C LEU A 120 -13.89 0.63 -7.70
N PHE A 121 -14.08 -0.17 -6.65
CA PHE A 121 -13.66 -1.58 -6.62
C PHE A 121 -14.22 -2.36 -7.81
N ASP A 122 -15.50 -2.19 -8.12
CA ASP A 122 -16.19 -2.85 -9.22
C ASP A 122 -15.63 -2.41 -10.59
N LYS A 123 -15.25 -1.13 -10.75
CA LYS A 123 -14.51 -0.62 -11.94
C LYS A 123 -13.12 -1.26 -12.06
N PHE A 124 -12.43 -1.50 -10.94
CA PHE A 124 -11.13 -2.19 -10.90
C PHE A 124 -11.21 -3.71 -11.17
N TYR A 125 -12.41 -4.32 -11.22
CA TYR A 125 -12.57 -5.78 -11.05
C TYR A 125 -13.18 -6.56 -12.25
N TYR A 126 -12.51 -6.58 -13.42
CA TYR A 126 -12.85 -7.39 -14.63
C TYR A 126 -11.60 -7.74 -15.47
N GLU A 127 -11.26 -8.98 -15.93
CA GLU A 127 -11.93 -10.32 -15.92
C GLU A 127 -10.97 -11.51 -16.33
N GLU A 128 -11.01 -12.70 -15.68
CA GLU A 128 -10.59 -14.02 -16.23
C GLU A 128 -9.09 -14.50 -16.25
N TYR A 129 -8.47 -14.88 -15.12
CA TYR A 129 -7.38 -15.90 -15.07
C TYR A 129 -7.79 -17.14 -14.25
N ASP A 130 -7.95 -18.32 -14.88
CA ASP A 130 -8.33 -19.60 -14.23
C ASP A 130 -9.66 -19.56 -13.40
N GLY A 131 -10.51 -18.53 -13.59
CA GLY A 131 -11.75 -18.30 -12.82
C GLY A 131 -11.76 -17.03 -11.93
N LEU A 132 -10.89 -16.05 -12.21
CA LEU A 132 -10.59 -14.89 -11.36
C LEU A 132 -10.56 -13.57 -12.16
N LYS A 133 -11.30 -12.52 -11.74
CA LYS A 133 -11.36 -11.24 -12.47
C LYS A 133 -10.19 -10.30 -12.12
N VAL A 134 -9.60 -9.64 -13.14
CA VAL A 134 -8.40 -8.78 -13.00
C VAL A 134 -8.43 -7.59 -13.98
N HIS A 135 -8.44 -6.35 -13.49
CA HIS A 135 -7.91 -5.21 -14.25
C HIS A 135 -6.56 -4.77 -13.68
N ILE A 136 -5.61 -4.51 -14.57
CA ILE A 136 -4.25 -4.06 -14.28
C ILE A 136 -4.26 -2.51 -14.33
N GLY A 137 -3.97 -1.84 -13.22
CA GLY A 137 -3.42 -0.46 -13.27
C GLY A 137 -1.97 -0.52 -13.78
N ASP A 138 -1.33 0.61 -14.10
CA ASP A 138 0.00 0.65 -14.78
C ASP A 138 1.17 -0.03 -13.98
N ASP A 139 0.88 -0.65 -12.83
CA ASP A 139 1.75 -1.49 -12.00
C ASP A 139 2.11 -2.84 -12.70
N GLU A 140 3.41 -3.12 -12.82
CA GLU A 140 3.91 -4.38 -13.38
C GLU A 140 3.66 -5.58 -12.44
N VAL A 141 2.47 -6.20 -12.57
CA VAL A 141 2.00 -7.35 -11.77
C VAL A 141 1.71 -6.99 -10.31
N PRO A 142 0.45 -7.03 -9.84
CA PRO A 142 0.16 -6.84 -8.42
C PRO A 142 0.89 -7.88 -7.57
N GLU A 143 1.83 -7.42 -6.75
CA GLU A 143 2.41 -8.25 -5.70
C GLU A 143 1.26 -8.70 -4.78
N PHE A 144 1.15 -10.01 -4.54
CA PHE A 144 -0.02 -10.62 -3.89
C PHE A 144 -0.40 -9.95 -2.57
N TYR A 145 0.58 -9.43 -1.80
CA TYR A 145 0.32 -8.68 -0.58
C TYR A 145 -0.46 -7.37 -0.80
N MET A 146 -0.25 -6.63 -1.89
CA MET A 146 -0.98 -5.37 -2.18
C MET A 146 -2.47 -5.65 -2.44
N TYR A 147 -2.74 -6.71 -3.19
CA TYR A 147 -4.10 -7.18 -3.42
C TYR A 147 -4.76 -7.63 -2.10
N MET A 148 -4.06 -8.41 -1.29
CA MET A 148 -4.55 -8.84 0.02
C MET A 148 -4.78 -7.68 0.99
N PHE A 149 -3.86 -6.71 1.08
CA PHE A 149 -4.02 -5.47 1.84
C PHE A 149 -5.31 -4.75 1.43
N THR A 150 -5.54 -4.59 0.13
CA THR A 150 -6.74 -3.93 -0.41
C THR A 150 -8.01 -4.64 0.07
N LEU A 151 -8.07 -5.96 -0.04
CA LEU A 151 -9.23 -6.75 0.40
C LEU A 151 -9.45 -6.69 1.94
N VAL A 152 -8.38 -6.76 2.73
CA VAL A 152 -8.44 -6.62 4.20
C VAL A 152 -8.97 -5.24 4.59
N SER A 153 -8.42 -4.20 3.98
CA SER A 153 -8.81 -2.81 4.21
C SER A 153 -10.28 -2.56 3.86
N LEU A 154 -10.76 -3.06 2.71
CA LEU A 154 -12.18 -2.99 2.33
C LEU A 154 -13.09 -3.74 3.33
N LYS A 155 -12.76 -5.00 3.67
CA LYS A 155 -13.53 -5.81 4.63
C LYS A 155 -13.62 -5.14 6.00
N ASN A 156 -12.49 -4.68 6.54
CA ASN A 156 -12.42 -4.06 7.86
C ASN A 156 -13.07 -2.66 7.90
N SER A 157 -13.15 -1.99 6.75
CA SER A 157 -13.87 -0.73 6.58
C SER A 157 -15.38 -0.89 6.36
N GLY A 158 -15.91 -2.12 6.47
CA GLY A 158 -17.34 -2.41 6.35
C GLY A 158 -17.88 -2.45 4.91
N ILE A 159 -17.01 -2.50 3.90
CA ILE A 159 -17.44 -2.63 2.49
C ILE A 159 -17.90 -4.08 2.24
N ASP A 160 -19.15 -4.26 1.80
CA ASP A 160 -19.72 -5.59 1.53
C ASP A 160 -19.19 -6.18 0.22
N LEU A 161 -18.24 -7.11 0.37
CA LEU A 161 -17.64 -7.92 -0.68
C LEU A 161 -18.17 -9.37 -0.72
N SER A 162 -19.28 -9.67 -0.01
CA SER A 162 -19.75 -11.06 0.18
C SER A 162 -20.10 -11.79 -1.13
N GLU A 163 -20.53 -11.07 -2.16
CA GLU A 163 -20.87 -11.64 -3.48
C GLU A 163 -19.68 -12.23 -4.24
N TYR A 164 -18.44 -11.82 -3.91
CA TYR A 164 -17.23 -12.26 -4.60
C TYR A 164 -16.66 -13.59 -4.08
N ASN A 165 -17.07 -14.03 -2.89
CA ASN A 165 -16.65 -15.30 -2.26
C ASN A 165 -15.10 -15.47 -2.25
N PHE A 166 -14.39 -14.43 -1.83
CA PHE A 166 -12.94 -14.35 -1.88
C PHE A 166 -12.24 -15.42 -1.02
N ASP A 167 -12.74 -15.71 0.19
CA ASP A 167 -12.11 -16.62 1.16
C ASP A 167 -11.60 -17.93 0.54
N LYS A 168 -12.46 -18.59 -0.26
CA LYS A 168 -12.12 -19.85 -0.91
C LYS A 168 -11.11 -19.65 -2.05
N LYS A 169 -11.31 -18.65 -2.91
CA LYS A 169 -10.40 -18.38 -4.04
C LYS A 169 -9.00 -18.02 -3.56
N LEU A 170 -8.92 -17.21 -2.50
CA LEU A 170 -7.68 -16.84 -1.84
C LEU A 170 -7.01 -18.05 -1.18
N ALA A 171 -7.77 -18.93 -0.52
CA ALA A 171 -7.22 -20.16 0.06
C ALA A 171 -6.58 -21.05 -1.00
N ASP A 172 -7.25 -21.22 -2.15
CA ASP A 172 -6.76 -22.04 -3.26
C ASP A 172 -5.52 -21.40 -3.91
N GLU A 173 -5.52 -20.10 -4.22
CA GLU A 173 -4.35 -19.41 -4.80
C GLU A 173 -3.15 -19.34 -3.84
N PHE A 174 -3.39 -19.10 -2.55
CA PHE A 174 -2.34 -19.07 -1.55
C PHE A 174 -1.67 -20.46 -1.40
N ASN A 175 -2.47 -21.53 -1.36
CA ASN A 175 -1.94 -22.90 -1.37
C ASN A 175 -1.18 -23.22 -2.68
N LYS A 176 -1.67 -22.78 -3.85
CA LYS A 176 -0.92 -22.88 -5.12
C LYS A 176 0.41 -22.13 -5.05
N LYS A 177 0.47 -20.93 -4.47
CA LYS A 177 1.69 -20.11 -4.34
C LYS A 177 2.73 -20.84 -3.49
N ILE A 178 2.34 -21.39 -2.32
CA ILE A 178 3.20 -22.23 -1.47
C ILE A 178 3.76 -23.45 -2.22
N GLU A 179 2.93 -24.10 -3.05
CA GLU A 179 3.33 -25.30 -3.80
C GLU A 179 4.23 -25.00 -5.01
N LYS A 180 4.01 -23.86 -5.69
CA LYS A 180 4.72 -23.45 -6.91
C LYS A 180 6.01 -22.69 -6.65
N SER A 181 6.03 -21.75 -5.69
CA SER A 181 7.21 -20.92 -5.43
C SER A 181 8.32 -21.66 -4.69
N GLY A 182 7.95 -22.71 -3.93
CA GLY A 182 8.89 -23.53 -3.16
C GLY A 182 9.60 -22.73 -2.07
N MET A 183 8.93 -22.47 -0.95
CA MET A 183 9.49 -21.78 0.23
C MET A 183 9.97 -20.34 -0.02
N ASN A 184 9.52 -19.70 -1.11
CA ASN A 184 9.89 -18.33 -1.51
C ASN A 184 8.68 -17.37 -1.53
N SER A 185 7.60 -17.72 -0.82
CA SER A 185 6.50 -16.80 -0.49
C SER A 185 6.86 -16.05 0.80
N ASP A 186 6.86 -14.73 0.76
CA ASP A 186 7.20 -13.90 1.91
C ASP A 186 6.22 -14.09 3.08
N LEU A 187 6.71 -13.94 4.31
CA LEU A 187 5.88 -14.01 5.52
C LEU A 187 4.65 -13.10 5.44
N ASN A 188 4.81 -11.96 4.77
CA ASN A 188 3.76 -10.97 4.54
C ASN A 188 2.56 -11.56 3.79
N ASP A 189 2.77 -12.42 2.78
CA ASP A 189 1.66 -13.09 2.08
C ASP A 189 0.84 -13.96 3.06
N ILE A 190 1.53 -14.68 3.95
CA ILE A 190 0.92 -15.60 4.93
C ILE A 190 0.12 -14.80 5.96
N PHE A 191 0.70 -13.68 6.43
CA PHE A 191 0.04 -12.78 7.35
C PHE A 191 -1.22 -12.15 6.75
N TRP A 192 -1.10 -11.49 5.60
CA TRP A 192 -2.24 -10.78 5.00
C TRP A 192 -3.39 -11.75 4.68
N TYR A 193 -3.08 -13.01 4.35
CA TYR A 193 -4.07 -14.07 4.25
C TYR A 193 -4.76 -14.39 5.59
N PHE A 194 -4.03 -14.50 6.71
CA PHE A 194 -4.64 -14.70 8.03
C PHE A 194 -5.50 -13.50 8.45
N SER A 195 -5.00 -12.27 8.28
CA SER A 195 -5.71 -11.02 8.58
C SER A 195 -6.97 -10.83 7.73
N TYR A 196 -7.05 -11.47 6.55
CA TYR A 196 -8.27 -11.48 5.75
C TYR A 196 -9.26 -12.55 6.20
N THR A 197 -8.81 -13.76 6.47
CA THR A 197 -9.69 -14.93 6.60
C THR A 197 -10.09 -15.27 8.03
N ASP A 198 -9.36 -14.78 9.04
CA ASP A 198 -9.47 -15.17 10.46
C ASP A 198 -9.33 -16.70 10.68
N ASN A 199 -8.88 -17.46 9.66
CA ASN A 199 -9.02 -18.92 9.60
C ASN A 199 -7.69 -19.63 9.31
N ILE A 200 -6.89 -19.74 10.37
CA ILE A 200 -5.59 -20.40 10.38
C ILE A 200 -5.59 -21.86 9.87
N ASN A 201 -6.75 -22.54 9.91
CA ASN A 201 -6.90 -23.95 9.55
C ASN A 201 -6.98 -24.22 8.03
N MET A 202 -7.12 -23.18 7.20
CA MET A 202 -7.17 -23.32 5.73
C MET A 202 -5.79 -23.48 5.06
N ILE A 203 -4.71 -23.23 5.79
CA ILE A 203 -3.33 -23.44 5.33
C ILE A 203 -2.82 -24.81 5.81
N LYS A 204 -1.93 -25.45 5.04
CA LYS A 204 -1.14 -26.62 5.45
C LYS A 204 -0.12 -26.24 6.55
N TYR A 205 -0.63 -26.03 7.76
CA TYR A 205 -0.01 -25.50 8.99
C TYR A 205 1.47 -25.87 9.21
N GLN A 206 1.81 -27.13 8.93
CA GLN A 206 3.12 -27.70 9.25
C GLN A 206 4.27 -27.14 8.39
N LYS A 207 3.99 -26.69 7.15
CA LYS A 207 5.02 -26.05 6.30
C LYS A 207 5.31 -24.60 6.70
N ALA A 208 4.30 -23.87 7.18
CA ALA A 208 4.49 -22.50 7.67
C ALA A 208 5.36 -22.49 8.94
N ARG A 209 5.13 -23.45 9.85
CA ARG A 209 5.89 -23.58 11.11
C ARG A 209 7.40 -23.61 10.93
N ASP A 210 7.89 -24.49 10.07
CA ASP A 210 9.32 -24.68 9.85
C ASP A 210 9.97 -23.44 9.22
N TYR A 211 9.20 -22.65 8.45
CA TYR A 211 9.66 -21.36 7.94
C TYR A 211 9.77 -20.31 9.05
N PHE A 212 8.73 -20.11 9.86
CA PHE A 212 8.76 -19.11 10.94
C PHE A 212 9.91 -19.36 11.93
N LEU A 213 10.15 -20.63 12.29
CA LEU A 213 11.32 -21.04 13.07
C LEU A 213 12.64 -20.61 12.41
N LYS A 214 12.79 -20.88 11.11
CA LYS A 214 14.01 -20.53 10.37
C LYS A 214 14.21 -19.02 10.23
N SER A 215 13.14 -18.25 10.05
CA SER A 215 13.21 -16.78 10.01
C SER A 215 13.60 -16.22 11.38
N TYR A 216 12.97 -16.71 12.46
CA TYR A 216 13.34 -16.35 13.84
C TYR A 216 14.81 -16.65 14.13
N GLU A 217 15.29 -17.85 13.76
CA GLU A 217 16.69 -18.24 13.89
C GLU A 217 17.67 -17.38 13.07
N ILE A 218 17.21 -16.72 12.00
CA ILE A 218 18.02 -15.80 11.19
C ILE A 218 18.03 -14.42 11.83
N ASP A 219 16.87 -13.93 12.28
CA ASP A 219 16.75 -12.63 12.93
C ASP A 219 17.48 -12.60 14.28
N GLU A 220 17.39 -13.66 15.09
CA GLU A 220 18.14 -13.82 16.35
C GLU A 220 19.66 -13.85 16.17
N LYS A 221 20.15 -14.22 14.97
CA LYS A 221 21.59 -14.28 14.64
C LYS A 221 22.13 -13.02 13.96
N LYS A 222 21.29 -12.04 13.63
CA LYS A 222 21.75 -10.72 13.13
C LYS A 222 22.36 -9.95 14.31
N GLU A 223 23.49 -9.28 14.09
CA GLU A 223 24.26 -8.58 15.14
C GLU A 223 23.55 -7.36 15.77
N ASN A 224 22.27 -7.12 15.44
CA ASN A 224 21.48 -6.01 15.99
C ASN A 224 20.03 -6.46 16.25
N PRO A 225 19.78 -7.23 17.34
CA PRO A 225 18.45 -7.78 17.65
C PRO A 225 17.40 -6.72 18.01
N ASP A 226 17.82 -5.48 18.27
CA ASP A 226 16.99 -4.37 18.75
C ASP A 226 16.15 -3.69 17.64
N TYR A 227 16.13 -4.24 16.42
CA TYR A 227 15.28 -3.74 15.34
C TYR A 227 13.80 -4.05 15.57
N PHE A 228 12.93 -3.09 15.26
CA PHE A 228 11.48 -3.22 15.46
C PHE A 228 10.87 -4.44 14.73
N SER A 229 11.43 -4.83 13.57
CA SER A 229 11.03 -6.03 12.83
C SER A 229 11.21 -7.35 13.61
N SER A 230 12.13 -7.42 14.58
CA SER A 230 12.28 -8.57 15.47
C SER A 230 11.01 -8.81 16.32
N VAL A 231 10.27 -7.74 16.67
CA VAL A 231 9.02 -7.82 17.42
C VAL A 231 7.95 -8.57 16.61
N CYS A 232 7.82 -8.28 15.31
CA CYS A 232 6.92 -9.01 14.39
C CYS A 232 7.22 -10.51 14.41
N THR A 233 8.45 -10.90 14.04
CA THR A 233 8.85 -12.30 13.86
C THR A 233 8.60 -13.12 15.13
N ILE A 234 8.96 -12.58 16.31
CA ILE A 234 8.75 -13.25 17.60
C ILE A 234 7.26 -13.40 17.92
N ASN A 235 6.48 -12.34 17.72
CA ASN A 235 5.05 -12.38 17.99
C ASN A 235 4.33 -13.40 17.10
N TYR A 236 4.64 -13.47 15.80
CA TYR A 236 4.02 -14.46 14.91
C TYR A 236 4.33 -15.88 15.34
N TYR A 237 5.60 -16.15 15.67
CA TYR A 237 5.99 -17.44 16.18
C TYR A 237 5.18 -17.82 17.43
N ARG A 238 4.99 -16.87 18.36
CA ARG A 238 4.13 -17.04 19.55
C ARG A 238 2.68 -17.35 19.16
N GLN A 239 2.02 -16.48 18.39
CA GLN A 239 0.59 -16.62 18.05
C GLN A 239 0.28 -17.93 17.31
N LEU A 240 1.19 -18.41 16.47
CA LEU A 240 0.98 -19.57 15.61
C LEU A 240 1.44 -20.89 16.25
N PHE A 241 2.46 -20.89 17.13
CA PHE A 241 3.15 -22.14 17.53
C PHE A 241 3.40 -22.31 19.02
N ASP A 242 3.42 -21.26 19.84
CA ASP A 242 3.58 -21.42 21.29
C ASP A 242 3.05 -20.23 22.11
N ASN A 243 2.19 -20.49 23.09
CA ASN A 243 1.81 -19.50 24.10
C ASN A 243 2.92 -19.36 25.17
N ASP A 244 4.19 -19.28 24.73
CA ASP A 244 5.34 -19.11 25.59
C ASP A 244 5.37 -17.68 26.15
N ASP A 245 5.07 -17.56 27.45
CA ASP A 245 5.10 -16.30 28.17
C ASP A 245 6.51 -15.67 28.21
N SER A 246 7.59 -16.43 28.00
CA SER A 246 8.96 -15.89 27.95
C SER A 246 9.20 -15.02 26.71
N LEU A 247 8.77 -15.49 25.52
CA LEU A 247 8.84 -14.71 24.28
C LEU A 247 7.94 -13.48 24.33
N LYS A 248 6.78 -13.59 24.98
CA LYS A 248 5.88 -12.47 25.25
C LYS A 248 6.51 -11.40 26.14
N ASN A 249 7.23 -11.80 27.18
CA ASN A 249 7.96 -10.85 28.03
C ASN A 249 9.12 -10.20 27.26
N LYS A 250 9.90 -10.96 26.48
CA LYS A 250 10.98 -10.42 25.61
C LYS A 250 10.45 -9.37 24.62
N VAL A 251 9.29 -9.61 23.99
CA VAL A 251 8.62 -8.63 23.11
C VAL A 251 8.23 -7.35 23.85
N ASN A 252 7.61 -7.47 25.03
CA ASN A 252 7.24 -6.31 25.84
C ASN A 252 8.48 -5.51 26.28
N GLU A 253 9.54 -6.18 26.74
CA GLU A 253 10.79 -5.56 27.19
C GLU A 253 11.48 -4.80 26.05
N LEU A 254 11.64 -5.44 24.88
CA LEU A 254 12.22 -4.80 23.69
C LEU A 254 11.41 -3.56 23.29
N TYR A 255 10.09 -3.68 23.17
CA TYR A 255 9.22 -2.55 22.81
C TYR A 255 9.30 -1.39 23.81
N MET A 256 9.35 -1.68 25.12
CA MET A 256 9.48 -0.63 26.15
C MET A 256 10.87 0.01 26.17
N SER A 257 11.88 -0.60 25.53
CA SER A 257 13.22 -0.04 25.41
C SER A 257 13.36 0.96 24.26
N LEU A 258 12.48 0.88 23.23
CA LEU A 258 12.50 1.76 22.05
C LEU A 258 12.31 3.23 22.45
N ASN A 259 13.24 4.08 22.04
CA ASN A 259 13.38 5.45 22.55
C ASN A 259 13.91 6.48 21.53
N SER A 260 13.93 6.13 20.25
CA SER A 260 14.33 7.00 19.15
C SER A 260 13.54 6.69 17.87
N ASP A 261 13.39 7.69 16.98
CA ASP A 261 12.81 7.52 15.64
C ASP A 261 13.46 6.31 14.92
N GLU A 262 14.79 6.23 14.94
CA GLU A 262 15.57 5.12 14.36
C GLU A 262 15.21 3.74 14.98
N SER A 263 15.00 3.66 16.30
CA SER A 263 14.62 2.40 16.96
C SER A 263 13.21 1.91 16.58
N PHE A 264 12.32 2.82 16.21
CA PHE A 264 11.01 2.50 15.63
C PHE A 264 11.07 2.32 14.11
N GLY A 265 12.18 2.63 13.47
CA GLY A 265 12.32 2.65 12.00
C GLY A 265 11.75 3.89 11.32
N PHE A 266 11.31 4.92 12.07
CA PHE A 266 10.78 6.15 11.49
C PHE A 266 11.90 7.02 10.92
N LYS A 267 11.84 7.30 9.62
CA LYS A 267 12.65 8.32 8.93
C LYS A 267 11.77 9.50 8.49
N GLY A 268 10.46 9.32 8.47
CA GLY A 268 9.47 10.23 7.88
C GLY A 268 9.46 10.18 6.36
N GLU A 269 9.71 9.00 5.81
CA GLU A 269 9.57 8.61 4.41
C GLU A 269 8.23 7.86 4.23
N LEU A 270 7.76 7.72 2.98
CA LEU A 270 6.54 6.96 2.65
C LEU A 270 6.73 5.48 3.02
N GLY A 271 5.72 4.85 3.63
CA GLY A 271 5.77 3.46 4.11
C GLY A 271 6.22 3.29 5.56
N ASP A 272 6.87 4.29 6.17
CA ASP A 272 7.36 4.19 7.55
C ASP A 272 6.20 3.99 8.54
N LEU A 273 5.12 4.77 8.40
CA LEU A 273 3.96 4.67 9.29
C LEU A 273 3.19 3.37 9.07
N SER A 274 3.11 2.88 7.82
CA SER A 274 2.57 1.54 7.53
C SER A 274 3.31 0.46 8.31
N ALA A 275 4.64 0.39 8.14
CA ALA A 275 5.49 -0.61 8.78
C ALA A 275 5.44 -0.53 10.32
N ILE A 276 5.40 0.70 10.87
CA ILE A 276 5.28 0.92 12.30
C ILE A 276 3.93 0.45 12.83
N THR A 277 2.83 0.88 12.20
CA THR A 277 1.46 0.53 12.61
C THR A 277 1.24 -0.98 12.54
N GLN A 278 1.69 -1.59 11.45
CA GLN A 278 1.65 -3.03 11.26
C GLN A 278 2.39 -3.75 12.39
N THR A 279 3.64 -3.37 12.68
CA THR A 279 4.42 -3.96 13.78
C THR A 279 3.73 -3.80 15.15
N LEU A 280 3.16 -2.61 15.43
CA LEU A 280 2.44 -2.34 16.67
C LEU A 280 1.21 -3.24 16.84
N LYS A 281 0.35 -3.30 15.80
CA LYS A 281 -0.83 -4.19 15.74
C LYS A 281 -0.45 -5.65 15.96
N GLU A 282 0.59 -6.11 15.27
CA GLU A 282 1.05 -7.48 15.33
C GLU A 282 1.52 -7.85 16.74
N SER A 283 2.37 -7.02 17.36
CA SER A 283 3.08 -7.29 18.62
C SER A 283 2.23 -7.90 19.75
N GLY A 284 0.93 -7.61 19.78
CA GLY A 284 -0.01 -8.07 20.81
C GLY A 284 0.28 -7.48 22.19
N ILE A 285 1.02 -6.37 22.24
CA ILE A 285 1.40 -5.67 23.47
C ILE A 285 0.18 -4.89 23.96
N LYS A 286 -0.35 -5.26 25.13
CA LYS A 286 -1.56 -4.64 25.69
C LYS A 286 -1.37 -3.24 26.27
N GLU A 287 -0.14 -2.82 26.45
CA GLU A 287 0.24 -1.59 27.16
C GLU A 287 1.04 -0.65 26.26
N ILE A 288 0.77 -0.66 24.95
CA ILE A 288 1.51 0.13 23.94
C ILE A 288 1.58 1.63 24.31
N ASN A 289 0.50 2.16 24.86
CA ASN A 289 0.38 3.52 25.40
C ASN A 289 1.34 3.87 26.57
N LYS A 290 2.06 2.89 27.14
CA LYS A 290 3.09 3.13 28.16
C LYS A 290 4.48 3.40 27.59
N ASN A 291 4.74 3.15 26.29
CA ASN A 291 5.99 3.62 25.70
C ASN A 291 5.94 5.16 25.63
N LYS A 292 6.79 5.80 26.45
CA LYS A 292 6.84 7.25 26.56
C LYS A 292 7.32 7.92 25.27
N TYR A 293 8.26 7.32 24.55
CA TYR A 293 8.76 7.91 23.32
C TYR A 293 7.71 7.94 22.22
N LEU A 294 6.97 6.85 22.02
CA LEU A 294 5.85 6.80 21.09
C LEU A 294 4.79 7.85 21.45
N SER A 295 4.40 7.92 22.73
CA SER A 295 3.40 8.87 23.21
C SER A 295 3.85 10.34 23.11
N ASP A 296 5.15 10.65 23.27
CA ASP A 296 5.70 12.00 23.18
C ASP A 296 5.99 12.46 21.72
N ASN A 297 5.91 11.56 20.73
CA ASN A 297 6.30 11.82 19.34
C ASN A 297 5.26 11.42 18.26
N ALA A 298 4.24 10.62 18.58
CA ALA A 298 3.16 10.21 17.67
C ALA A 298 2.60 11.38 16.84
N ASP A 299 2.21 12.47 17.50
CA ASP A 299 1.71 13.68 16.84
C ASP A 299 2.75 14.33 15.90
N LYS A 300 4.05 14.26 16.22
CA LYS A 300 5.11 14.82 15.35
C LYS A 300 5.33 13.98 14.10
N TRP A 301 5.21 12.66 14.21
CA TRP A 301 5.29 11.76 13.06
C TRP A 301 4.10 11.97 12.12
N LEU A 302 2.89 12.04 12.67
CA LEU A 302 1.67 12.37 11.93
C LEU A 302 1.74 13.75 11.28
N GLU A 303 2.23 14.77 12.00
CA GLU A 303 2.44 16.12 11.46
C GLU A 303 3.48 16.12 10.32
N LYS A 304 4.57 15.34 10.42
CA LYS A 304 5.58 15.23 9.36
C LYS A 304 5.01 14.61 8.09
N VAL A 305 4.30 13.49 8.21
CA VAL A 305 3.67 12.81 7.06
C VAL A 305 2.55 13.66 6.45
N TYR A 306 1.78 14.39 7.27
CA TYR A 306 0.77 15.33 6.78
C TYR A 306 1.40 16.41 5.91
N ASN A 307 2.53 16.99 6.33
CA ASN A 307 3.20 18.04 5.56
C ASN A 307 3.76 17.49 4.23
N ASN A 308 4.30 16.26 4.22
CA ASN A 308 4.69 15.57 2.99
C ASN A 308 3.50 15.37 2.03
N ALA A 309 2.36 14.93 2.55
CA ALA A 309 1.14 14.71 1.76
C ALA A 309 0.56 16.03 1.22
N ALA A 310 0.51 17.06 2.06
CA ALA A 310 -0.02 18.38 1.71
C ALA A 310 0.86 19.12 0.69
N GLU A 311 2.19 18.97 0.72
CA GLU A 311 3.08 19.53 -0.31
C GLU A 311 2.75 18.91 -1.68
N LYS A 312 2.75 17.57 -1.75
CA LYS A 312 2.41 16.79 -2.96
C LYS A 312 0.98 17.05 -3.45
N SER A 313 0.00 17.15 -2.54
CA SER A 313 -1.41 17.33 -2.92
C SER A 313 -1.64 18.63 -3.66
N THR A 314 -0.97 19.71 -3.25
CA THR A 314 -1.13 20.98 -3.96
C THR A 314 -0.70 20.91 -5.43
N ASP A 315 0.17 19.99 -5.86
CA ASP A 315 0.62 19.96 -7.25
C ASP A 315 -0.38 19.26 -8.19
N TRP A 316 -0.98 18.14 -7.78
CA TRP A 316 -1.99 17.45 -8.62
C TRP A 316 -3.41 18.03 -8.48
N LEU A 317 -3.76 18.62 -7.33
CA LEU A 317 -5.04 19.32 -7.14
C LEU A 317 -5.16 20.63 -7.94
N LYS A 318 -4.05 21.13 -8.53
CA LYS A 318 -4.06 22.33 -9.40
C LYS A 318 -4.45 22.04 -10.85
N GLU A 319 -4.55 20.77 -11.27
CA GLU A 319 -4.80 20.38 -12.67
C GLU A 319 -6.26 19.96 -12.96
N VAL A 320 -7.19 20.17 -12.01
CA VAL A 320 -8.64 19.89 -12.12
C VAL A 320 -9.42 21.10 -12.63
#